data_AF-A0AAN6UMJ7-F1
#
_entry.id   AF-A0AAN6UMJ7-F1
#
_cell.length_a   1.000
_cell.length_b   1.000
_cell.length_c   1.000
_cell.angle_alpha   90.00
_cell.angle_beta   90.00
_cell.angle_gamma   90.00
#
_symmetry.space_group_name_H-M   'P 1'
#
loop_
_entity.id
_entity.type
_entity.pdbx_description
1 polymer ?
#
loop_
_entity_poly.entity_id
_entity_poly.type
_entity_poly.pdbx_seq_one_letter_code
_entity_poly.pdbx_strand_id
1 'polypeptide(L)'
;MPSSQPSPAAAAATPAIPFAKNTTEYQTYVKLRKLVAARKPEQKPRILVYTDIDQDYDDLLAIIFLAEMHRMGAIELAGCVANHHPVDQRAMFLKTVLQLLGLPNVPVGKGTYGVQDRTAYAGDLFYGLKNTTFIDMAKDASFEPGSTLIKRLAAKTGESAGDGKPVTPPLTVLLLSTLQDIGEFFDTQKENPNFLRTNFDKFISQGGYTISPTGGLAACMDMTNNQFHPAQTANYTSRLASLNLRSDAWSREAAKAARMPGRFIQDLFPLGPIGKHLSWQWMRQEFKFFWDPLNIPFMEHLNVDWYLNTRLGLAVNSPEFNQLKASQLTFLGVAPKIKTIAYDCCAAVGAVGDDFMRAMGILAAADRLPAYNRAPSHNHRVFGDKPTDLGGIRAAPLARTMEAFLRGSLLATRDAAEALVCSAAVRHSAATYRMSLALFDEQVLPPLRTYRAHQARARVLARKTEGAEDAAGRAQLAAQAREETGRAAAQMAVLMPLVRAAGLTEVPGPEEIPYELMYGAVESQVERVVQKEK
;
A
#
# COMPACT_ATOMS: atom_id res chain seq x y z
N MET A 1 -10.52 -23.09 -38.32
CA MET A 1 -9.58 -22.18 -39.00
C MET A 1 -8.68 -21.56 -37.94
N PRO A 2 -7.34 -21.66 -38.03
CA PRO A 2 -6.47 -20.97 -37.08
C PRO A 2 -6.52 -19.46 -37.35
N SER A 3 -6.94 -18.69 -36.34
CA SER A 3 -6.93 -17.23 -36.38
C SER A 3 -5.48 -16.78 -36.57
N SER A 4 -5.17 -16.19 -37.72
CA SER A 4 -3.86 -15.61 -38.01
C SER A 4 -3.55 -14.50 -37.00
N GLN A 5 -2.63 -14.77 -36.07
CA GLN A 5 -2.10 -13.74 -35.20
C GLN A 5 -1.38 -12.69 -36.06
N PRO A 6 -1.62 -11.38 -35.83
CA PRO A 6 -0.98 -10.32 -36.60
C PRO A 6 0.55 -10.34 -36.42
N SER A 7 1.26 -10.12 -37.53
CA SER A 7 2.72 -10.09 -37.62
C SER A 7 3.33 -9.03 -36.67
N PRO A 8 4.27 -9.39 -35.77
CA PRO A 8 4.78 -8.50 -34.74
C PRO A 8 6.08 -7.82 -35.17
N ALA A 9 6.02 -6.73 -35.96
CA ALA A 9 7.20 -5.88 -36.17
C ALA A 9 6.93 -4.48 -36.75
N ALA A 10 5.71 -3.92 -36.67
CA ALA A 10 5.60 -2.48 -36.83
C ALA A 10 6.31 -1.85 -35.63
N ALA A 11 7.40 -1.11 -35.85
CA ALA A 11 8.13 -0.42 -34.79
C ALA A 11 7.12 0.37 -33.96
N ALA A 12 6.85 -0.09 -32.73
CA ALA A 12 5.82 0.49 -31.90
C ALA A 12 6.14 1.97 -31.73
N ALA A 13 5.23 2.83 -32.18
CA ALA A 13 5.42 4.28 -32.10
C ALA A 13 5.75 4.66 -30.64
N THR A 14 6.74 5.54 -30.46
CA THR A 14 7.12 5.99 -29.11
C THR A 14 5.87 6.52 -28.38
N PRO A 15 5.51 5.96 -27.22
CA PRO A 15 4.28 6.32 -26.53
C PRO A 15 4.23 7.82 -26.25
N ALA A 16 3.09 8.47 -26.49
CA ALA A 16 2.92 9.90 -26.24
C ALA A 16 3.08 10.23 -24.74
N ILE A 17 3.64 11.42 -24.45
CA ILE A 17 3.70 11.98 -23.09
C ILE A 17 2.37 12.70 -22.83
N PRO A 18 1.62 12.35 -21.76
CA PRO A 18 0.28 12.88 -21.51
C PRO A 18 0.28 14.27 -20.84
N PHE A 19 1.31 15.07 -21.07
CA PHE A 19 1.51 16.38 -20.42
C PHE A 19 1.92 17.45 -21.44
N ALA A 20 1.56 18.70 -21.14
CA ALA A 20 2.03 19.84 -21.93
C ALA A 20 3.55 20.04 -21.80
N LYS A 21 4.22 20.40 -22.91
CA LYS A 21 5.69 20.43 -23.04
C LYS A 21 6.45 21.28 -22.01
N ASN A 22 5.79 22.27 -21.43
CA ASN A 22 6.36 23.24 -20.49
C ASN A 22 6.14 22.87 -19.01
N THR A 23 5.51 21.74 -18.72
CA THR A 23 5.24 21.29 -17.34
C THR A 23 6.44 20.55 -16.74
N THR A 24 6.51 20.50 -15.40
CA THR A 24 7.56 19.74 -14.69
C THR A 24 7.41 18.24 -14.96
N GLU A 25 6.17 17.75 -15.02
CA GLU A 25 5.82 16.36 -15.32
C GLU A 25 6.32 15.95 -16.71
N TYR A 26 6.13 16.80 -17.73
CA TYR A 26 6.69 16.54 -19.06
C TYR A 26 8.22 16.40 -19.03
N GLN A 27 8.92 17.24 -18.27
CA GLN A 27 10.38 17.14 -18.14
C GLN A 27 10.82 15.84 -17.44
N THR A 28 10.05 15.34 -16.47
CA THR A 28 10.25 14.03 -15.85
C THR A 28 10.15 12.91 -16.90
N TYR A 29 9.19 12.98 -17.82
CA TYR A 29 9.05 12.02 -18.92
C TYR A 29 10.18 12.13 -19.95
N VAL A 30 10.68 13.34 -20.24
CA VAL A 30 11.84 13.52 -21.12
C VAL A 30 13.07 12.84 -20.53
N LYS A 31 13.29 12.95 -19.21
CA LYS A 31 14.36 12.21 -18.52
C LYS A 31 14.19 10.71 -18.66
N LEU A 32 12.97 10.20 -18.51
CA LEU A 32 12.66 8.77 -18.67
C LEU A 32 12.98 8.31 -20.09
N ARG A 33 12.52 9.03 -21.12
CA ARG A 33 12.81 8.68 -22.52
C ARG A 33 14.30 8.64 -22.82
N LYS A 34 15.08 9.60 -22.31
CA LYS A 34 16.54 9.61 -22.45
C LYS A 34 17.18 8.38 -21.82
N LEU A 35 16.71 7.99 -20.62
CA LEU A 35 17.17 6.80 -19.94
C LEU A 35 16.81 5.52 -20.69
N VAL A 36 15.56 5.39 -21.15
CA VAL A 36 15.10 4.23 -21.92
C VAL A 36 15.90 4.08 -23.22
N ALA A 37 16.16 5.19 -23.92
CA ALA A 37 17.00 5.18 -25.13
C ALA A 37 18.46 4.79 -24.85
N ALA A 38 18.97 5.04 -23.65
CA ALA A 38 20.33 4.68 -23.25
C ALA A 38 20.45 3.24 -22.75
N ARG A 39 19.34 2.61 -22.33
CA ARG A 39 19.33 1.22 -21.86
C ARG A 39 19.48 0.26 -23.03
N LYS A 40 20.36 -0.72 -22.86
CA LYS A 40 20.37 -1.91 -23.71
C LYS A 40 19.18 -2.82 -23.36
N PRO A 41 18.66 -3.63 -24.29
CA PRO A 41 17.51 -4.50 -24.01
C PRO A 41 17.69 -5.41 -22.78
N GLU A 42 18.89 -5.96 -22.59
CA GLU A 42 19.24 -6.82 -21.45
C GLU A 42 19.29 -6.09 -20.10
N GLN A 43 19.31 -4.75 -20.12
CA GLN A 43 19.27 -3.91 -18.91
C GLN A 43 17.86 -3.51 -18.51
N LYS A 44 16.84 -3.84 -19.32
CA LYS A 44 15.44 -3.52 -19.03
C LYS A 44 14.91 -4.51 -17.97
N PRO A 45 14.54 -4.06 -16.76
CA PRO A 45 14.05 -4.96 -15.72
C PRO A 45 12.78 -5.69 -16.15
N ARG A 46 12.69 -6.98 -15.81
CA ARG A 46 11.51 -7.82 -15.99
C ARG A 46 10.88 -8.09 -14.63
N ILE A 47 9.75 -7.45 -14.36
CA ILE A 47 9.17 -7.38 -13.01
C ILE A 47 8.02 -8.37 -12.87
N LEU A 48 8.12 -9.25 -11.88
CA LEU A 48 7.02 -10.04 -11.35
C LEU A 48 6.57 -9.42 -10.02
N VAL A 49 5.29 -9.09 -9.89
CA VAL A 49 4.74 -8.44 -8.69
C VAL A 49 3.94 -9.44 -7.85
N TYR A 50 4.13 -9.45 -6.54
CA TYR A 50 3.22 -10.07 -5.56
C TYR A 50 2.52 -8.95 -4.79
N THR A 51 1.20 -9.02 -4.70
CA THR A 51 0.36 -7.93 -4.21
C THR A 51 -0.92 -8.45 -3.56
N ASP A 52 -1.35 -7.80 -2.49
CA ASP A 52 -2.67 -7.93 -1.88
C ASP A 52 -3.55 -6.74 -2.29
N ILE A 53 -3.55 -6.46 -3.59
CA ILE A 53 -4.30 -5.38 -4.23
C ILE A 53 -5.77 -5.32 -3.76
N ASP A 54 -6.24 -4.09 -3.62
CA ASP A 54 -7.56 -3.76 -3.10
C ASP A 54 -7.75 -4.21 -1.65
N GLN A 55 -6.66 -4.38 -0.88
CA GLN A 55 -6.71 -4.29 0.57
C GLN A 55 -6.84 -2.84 0.97
N ASP A 56 -5.93 -2.02 0.43
CA ASP A 56 -5.85 -0.58 0.56
C ASP A 56 -5.47 0.07 -0.78
N TYR A 57 -5.32 1.40 -0.85
CA TYR A 57 -5.02 2.07 -2.11
C TYR A 57 -3.56 1.91 -2.57
N ASP A 58 -2.65 1.41 -1.74
CA ASP A 58 -1.21 1.49 -1.94
C ASP A 58 -0.72 0.59 -3.08
N ASP A 59 -1.11 -0.69 -3.06
CA ASP A 59 -0.86 -1.63 -4.15
C ASP A 59 -1.41 -1.10 -5.49
N LEU A 60 -2.60 -0.50 -5.48
CA LEU A 60 -3.20 0.05 -6.69
C LEU A 60 -2.34 1.20 -7.24
N LEU A 61 -1.84 2.09 -6.39
CA LEU A 61 -0.88 3.13 -6.82
C LEU A 61 0.40 2.50 -7.39
N ALA A 62 0.94 1.46 -6.76
CA ALA A 62 2.11 0.75 -7.28
C ALA A 62 1.86 0.16 -8.67
N ILE A 63 0.71 -0.48 -8.90
CA ILE A 63 0.33 -1.04 -10.20
C ILE A 63 0.12 0.04 -11.26
N ILE A 64 -0.53 1.17 -10.92
CA ILE A 64 -0.69 2.32 -11.83
C ILE A 64 0.69 2.85 -12.26
N PHE A 65 1.62 2.99 -11.31
CA PHE A 65 2.98 3.43 -11.58
C PHE A 65 3.74 2.45 -12.49
N LEU A 66 3.70 1.15 -12.17
CA LEU A 66 4.38 0.11 -12.97
C LEU A 66 3.80 -0.01 -14.38
N ALA A 67 2.49 0.18 -14.54
CA ALA A 67 1.86 0.17 -15.85
C ALA A 67 2.40 1.28 -16.75
N GLU A 68 2.66 2.46 -16.18
CA GLU A 68 3.26 3.56 -16.92
C GLU A 68 4.73 3.30 -17.26
N MET A 69 5.49 2.72 -16.34
CA MET A 69 6.87 2.31 -16.61
C MET A 69 6.94 1.25 -17.72
N HIS A 70 5.97 0.34 -17.76
CA HIS A 70 5.85 -0.65 -18.83
C HIS A 70 5.49 0.01 -20.17
N ARG A 71 4.46 0.87 -20.18
CA ARG A 71 4.01 1.61 -21.36
C ARG A 71 5.15 2.40 -21.98
N MET A 72 5.96 3.06 -21.16
CA MET A 72 7.12 3.86 -21.59
C MET A 72 8.37 3.04 -21.96
N GLY A 73 8.31 1.71 -21.86
CA GLY A 73 9.41 0.81 -22.19
C GLY A 73 10.55 0.78 -21.16
N ALA A 74 10.33 1.38 -19.98
CA ALA A 74 11.31 1.39 -18.89
C ALA A 74 11.45 0.00 -18.26
N ILE A 75 10.37 -0.76 -18.18
CA ILE A 75 10.34 -2.12 -17.65
C ILE A 75 9.53 -3.03 -18.58
N GLU A 76 9.65 -4.33 -18.36
CA GLU A 76 8.63 -5.30 -18.74
C GLU A 76 7.89 -5.74 -17.47
N LEU A 77 6.57 -5.51 -17.40
CA LEU A 77 5.74 -6.09 -16.34
C LEU A 77 5.41 -7.53 -16.77
N ALA A 78 6.23 -8.48 -16.31
CA ALA A 78 6.22 -9.86 -16.78
C ALA A 78 4.99 -10.64 -16.27
N GLY A 79 4.46 -10.27 -15.12
CA GLY A 79 3.26 -10.86 -14.52
C GLY A 79 2.99 -10.32 -13.13
N CYS A 80 1.83 -10.68 -12.59
CA CYS A 80 1.43 -10.32 -11.24
C CYS A 80 0.81 -11.53 -10.55
N VAL A 81 1.01 -11.66 -9.24
CA VAL A 81 0.39 -12.66 -8.37
C VAL A 81 -0.41 -11.92 -7.31
N ALA A 82 -1.73 -12.09 -7.35
CA ALA A 82 -2.59 -11.60 -6.28
C ALA A 82 -2.61 -12.63 -5.16
N ASN A 83 -2.23 -12.27 -3.94
CA ASN A 83 -2.31 -13.12 -2.76
C ASN A 83 -3.17 -12.45 -1.67
N HIS A 84 -3.15 -13.03 -0.47
CA HIS A 84 -4.00 -12.66 0.67
C HIS A 84 -5.48 -13.00 0.44
N HIS A 85 -6.15 -13.49 1.47
CA HIS A 85 -7.59 -13.78 1.37
C HIS A 85 -8.39 -12.48 1.13
N PRO A 86 -9.47 -12.51 0.31
CA PRO A 86 -9.91 -13.55 -0.62
C PRO A 86 -9.18 -13.47 -1.98
N VAL A 87 -8.32 -14.44 -2.23
CA VAL A 87 -7.35 -14.40 -3.32
C VAL A 87 -7.99 -14.35 -4.71
N ASP A 88 -9.12 -15.04 -4.90
CA ASP A 88 -9.83 -15.04 -6.19
C ASP A 88 -10.33 -13.64 -6.56
N GLN A 89 -10.92 -12.93 -5.59
CA GLN A 89 -11.43 -11.58 -5.83
C GLN A 89 -10.31 -10.59 -6.14
N ARG A 90 -9.17 -10.72 -5.45
CA ARG A 90 -7.98 -9.91 -5.71
C ARG A 90 -7.41 -10.17 -7.10
N ALA A 91 -7.36 -11.43 -7.53
CA ALA A 91 -6.91 -11.79 -8.88
C ALA A 91 -7.85 -11.24 -9.97
N MET A 92 -9.17 -11.32 -9.76
CA MET A 92 -10.18 -10.72 -10.65
C MET A 92 -10.05 -9.19 -10.71
N PHE A 93 -9.97 -8.53 -9.55
CA PHE A 93 -9.80 -7.09 -9.46
C PHE A 93 -8.52 -6.64 -10.19
N LEU A 94 -7.38 -7.28 -9.90
CA LEU A 94 -6.10 -6.99 -10.53
C LEU A 94 -6.15 -7.19 -12.05
N LYS A 95 -6.81 -8.25 -12.52
CA LYS A 95 -6.96 -8.50 -13.96
C LYS A 95 -7.71 -7.37 -14.66
N THR A 96 -8.80 -6.91 -14.05
CA THR A 96 -9.56 -5.78 -14.56
C THR A 96 -8.74 -4.48 -14.52
N VAL A 97 -8.03 -4.20 -13.43
CA VAL A 97 -7.14 -3.03 -13.32
C VAL A 97 -6.08 -3.04 -14.43
N LEU A 98 -5.40 -4.16 -14.65
CA LEU A 98 -4.42 -4.29 -15.73
C LEU A 98 -5.06 -4.07 -17.11
N GLN A 99 -6.27 -4.58 -17.35
CA GLN A 99 -6.98 -4.33 -18.60
C GLN A 99 -7.33 -2.85 -18.79
N LEU A 100 -7.81 -2.17 -17.74
CA LEU A 100 -8.12 -0.73 -17.77
C LEU A 100 -6.86 0.13 -17.95
N LEU A 101 -5.70 -0.33 -17.48
CA LEU A 101 -4.40 0.31 -17.72
C LEU A 101 -3.78 -0.03 -19.09
N GLY A 102 -4.53 -0.68 -19.98
CA GLY A 102 -4.05 -1.04 -21.32
C GLY A 102 -3.09 -2.22 -21.36
N LEU A 103 -3.09 -3.06 -20.32
CA LEU A 103 -2.21 -4.22 -20.14
C LEU A 103 -2.97 -5.56 -20.09
N PRO A 104 -3.93 -5.84 -21.00
CA PRO A 104 -4.74 -7.06 -20.93
C PRO A 104 -3.92 -8.35 -21.07
N ASN A 105 -2.70 -8.28 -21.59
CA ASN A 105 -1.83 -9.43 -21.83
C ASN A 105 -0.89 -9.78 -20.66
N VAL A 106 -0.82 -8.93 -19.63
CA VAL A 106 -0.02 -9.24 -18.45
C VAL A 106 -0.71 -10.40 -17.70
N PRO A 107 -0.03 -11.54 -17.47
CA PRO A 107 -0.63 -12.68 -16.80
C PRO A 107 -0.83 -12.40 -15.31
N VAL A 108 -1.95 -12.88 -14.78
CA VAL A 108 -2.28 -12.82 -13.35
C VAL A 108 -2.34 -14.24 -12.81
N GLY A 109 -1.60 -14.49 -11.73
CA GLY A 109 -1.63 -15.74 -10.98
C GLY A 109 -2.38 -15.57 -9.65
N LYS A 110 -3.02 -16.64 -9.19
CA LYS A 110 -3.64 -16.73 -7.87
C LYS A 110 -2.61 -17.24 -6.85
N GLY A 111 -2.25 -16.40 -5.89
CA GLY A 111 -1.34 -16.74 -4.82
C GLY A 111 -1.98 -17.54 -3.67
N THR A 112 -1.29 -17.54 -2.54
CA THR A 112 -1.75 -18.18 -1.30
C THR A 112 -2.72 -17.29 -0.51
N TYR A 113 -3.29 -17.85 0.57
CA TYR A 113 -4.13 -17.10 1.51
C TYR A 113 -3.36 -16.01 2.25
N GLY A 114 -2.02 -16.04 2.23
CA GLY A 114 -1.17 -14.98 2.74
C GLY A 114 -0.97 -14.96 4.25
N VAL A 115 -1.71 -15.75 5.03
CA VAL A 115 -1.73 -15.70 6.49
C VAL A 115 -1.54 -17.09 7.10
N GLN A 116 -0.82 -17.15 8.21
CA GLN A 116 -0.64 -18.40 8.97
C GLN A 116 -1.92 -18.79 9.73
N ASP A 117 -2.62 -17.82 10.31
CA ASP A 117 -3.89 -18.01 11.02
C ASP A 117 -5.04 -17.42 10.22
N ARG A 118 -5.87 -18.26 9.61
CA ARG A 118 -6.98 -17.78 8.78
C ARG A 118 -8.10 -17.13 9.60
N THR A 119 -8.30 -17.55 10.84
CA THR A 119 -9.37 -17.01 11.69
C THR A 119 -9.03 -15.64 12.23
N ALA A 120 -7.76 -15.39 12.54
CA ALA A 120 -7.29 -14.10 13.04
C ALA A 120 -7.38 -12.99 11.98
N TYR A 121 -7.30 -13.33 10.68
CA TYR A 121 -7.21 -12.36 9.58
C TYR A 121 -8.40 -12.38 8.61
N ALA A 122 -9.48 -13.09 8.95
CA ALA A 122 -10.68 -13.15 8.10
C ALA A 122 -11.51 -11.84 8.08
N GLY A 123 -11.24 -10.91 9.00
CA GLY A 123 -12.20 -9.86 9.37
C GLY A 123 -12.05 -8.49 8.69
N ASP A 124 -10.88 -8.11 8.17
CA ASP A 124 -10.63 -6.69 7.86
C ASP A 124 -10.53 -6.39 6.35
N LEU A 125 -11.70 -6.37 5.70
CA LEU A 125 -11.89 -5.79 4.36
C LEU A 125 -12.76 -4.54 4.47
N PHE A 126 -12.46 -3.65 5.42
CA PHE A 126 -13.27 -2.46 5.68
C PHE A 126 -13.47 -1.61 4.42
N TYR A 127 -12.38 -1.31 3.72
CA TYR A 127 -12.36 -0.50 2.52
C TYR A 127 -11.86 -1.27 1.30
N GLY A 128 -11.42 -2.51 1.45
CA GLY A 128 -10.97 -3.35 0.35
C GLY A 128 -12.07 -4.19 -0.30
N LEU A 129 -11.88 -4.55 -1.57
CA LEU A 129 -12.66 -5.57 -2.29
C LEU A 129 -14.16 -5.33 -2.35
N LYS A 130 -14.56 -4.06 -2.44
CA LYS A 130 -15.96 -3.68 -2.63
C LYS A 130 -16.30 -3.36 -4.07
N ASN A 131 -15.34 -3.22 -4.98
CA ASN A 131 -15.62 -2.84 -6.36
C ASN A 131 -16.21 -4.02 -7.17
N THR A 132 -17.52 -4.19 -7.05
CA THR A 132 -18.29 -5.21 -7.78
C THR A 132 -18.13 -5.10 -9.29
N THR A 133 -17.99 -3.89 -9.83
CA THR A 133 -17.85 -3.70 -11.28
C THR A 133 -16.54 -4.27 -11.79
N PHE A 134 -15.44 -4.07 -11.06
CA PHE A 134 -14.13 -4.60 -11.47
C PHE A 134 -14.06 -6.11 -11.30
N ILE A 135 -14.65 -6.63 -10.22
CA ILE A 135 -14.72 -8.08 -9.98
C ILE A 135 -15.56 -8.77 -11.07
N ASP A 136 -16.75 -8.26 -11.36
CA ASP A 136 -17.68 -8.84 -12.34
C ASP A 136 -17.09 -8.91 -13.75
N MET A 137 -16.28 -7.92 -14.13
CA MET A 137 -15.64 -7.87 -15.45
C MET A 137 -14.64 -9.02 -15.69
N ALA A 138 -14.06 -9.59 -14.64
CA ALA A 138 -13.12 -10.69 -14.71
C ALA A 138 -13.64 -11.98 -14.06
N LYS A 139 -14.95 -12.08 -13.76
CA LYS A 139 -15.54 -13.22 -13.03
C LYS A 139 -15.37 -14.57 -13.72
N ASP A 140 -15.31 -14.56 -15.05
CA ASP A 140 -15.17 -15.76 -15.87
C ASP A 140 -13.71 -16.03 -16.26
N ALA A 141 -12.76 -15.23 -15.75
CA ALA A 141 -11.35 -15.43 -16.01
C ALA A 141 -10.79 -16.61 -15.21
N SER A 142 -9.99 -17.45 -15.86
CA SER A 142 -9.23 -18.51 -15.20
C SER A 142 -7.84 -18.02 -14.81
N PHE A 143 -7.43 -18.26 -13.57
CA PHE A 143 -6.11 -17.90 -13.06
C PHE A 143 -5.30 -19.16 -12.77
N GLU A 144 -4.06 -19.20 -13.25
CA GLU A 144 -3.12 -20.26 -12.84
C GLU A 144 -2.60 -19.99 -11.41
N PRO A 145 -2.12 -21.01 -10.69
CA PRO A 145 -1.45 -20.79 -9.41
C PRO A 145 -0.22 -19.90 -9.57
N GLY A 146 0.00 -18.97 -8.62
CA GLY A 146 1.14 -18.06 -8.60
C GLY A 146 2.49 -18.80 -8.63
N SER A 147 2.56 -19.97 -7.98
CA SER A 147 3.72 -20.86 -7.97
C SER A 147 4.04 -21.45 -9.35
N THR A 148 3.04 -21.65 -10.20
CA THR A 148 3.22 -22.06 -11.61
C THR A 148 3.67 -20.86 -12.45
N LEU A 149 3.04 -19.70 -12.25
CA LEU A 149 3.36 -18.48 -12.98
C LEU A 149 4.83 -18.07 -12.79
N ILE A 150 5.34 -18.02 -11.55
CA ILE A 150 6.74 -17.64 -11.29
C ILE A 150 7.72 -18.60 -11.97
N LYS A 151 7.48 -19.91 -11.91
CA LYS A 151 8.32 -20.92 -12.58
C LYS A 151 8.34 -20.72 -14.09
N ARG A 152 7.17 -20.52 -14.69
CA ARG A 152 7.00 -20.30 -16.14
C ARG A 152 7.69 -19.02 -16.61
N LEU A 153 7.61 -17.94 -15.83
CA LEU A 153 8.26 -16.67 -16.17
C LEU A 153 9.78 -16.73 -15.96
N ALA A 154 10.24 -17.38 -14.90
CA ALA A 154 11.65 -17.54 -14.56
C ALA A 154 12.37 -18.41 -15.60
N ALA A 155 11.74 -19.50 -16.05
CA ALA A 155 12.29 -20.42 -17.05
C ALA A 155 12.62 -19.74 -18.39
N LYS A 156 11.98 -18.60 -18.71
CA LYS A 156 12.28 -17.82 -19.91
C LYS A 156 13.62 -17.08 -19.84
N THR A 157 14.24 -16.98 -18.67
CA THR A 157 15.54 -16.29 -18.52
C THR A 157 16.60 -16.98 -19.36
N GLY A 158 17.39 -16.21 -20.11
CA GLY A 158 18.40 -16.79 -20.99
C GLY A 158 17.87 -17.25 -22.35
N GLU A 159 16.55 -17.34 -22.56
CA GLU A 159 16.00 -17.68 -23.86
C GLU A 159 16.25 -16.54 -24.87
N SER A 160 16.84 -16.90 -26.01
CA SER A 160 16.92 -16.04 -27.19
C SER A 160 15.66 -16.23 -28.02
N ALA A 161 15.01 -15.14 -28.42
CA ALA A 161 13.79 -15.20 -29.21
C ALA A 161 14.04 -15.43 -30.73
N GLY A 162 15.19 -16.01 -31.09
CA GLY A 162 15.63 -16.27 -32.47
C GLY A 162 16.62 -15.23 -33.02
N ASP A 163 16.98 -15.37 -34.30
CA ASP A 163 18.03 -14.62 -35.02
C ASP A 163 18.15 -13.15 -34.58
N GLY A 164 19.15 -12.87 -33.75
CA GLY A 164 19.53 -11.51 -33.34
C GLY A 164 18.65 -10.84 -32.27
N LYS A 165 17.65 -11.53 -31.70
CA LYS A 165 16.88 -10.96 -30.59
C LYS A 165 17.66 -11.01 -29.27
N PRO A 166 17.53 -9.99 -28.42
CA PRO A 166 18.21 -9.96 -27.13
C PRO A 166 17.76 -11.11 -26.24
N VAL A 167 18.69 -11.62 -25.46
CA VAL A 167 18.45 -12.64 -24.44
C VAL A 167 17.49 -12.08 -23.39
N THR A 168 16.51 -12.89 -23.01
CA THR A 168 15.55 -12.52 -21.96
C THR A 168 16.26 -12.35 -20.62
N PRO A 169 16.22 -11.15 -19.99
CA PRO A 169 16.93 -10.93 -18.73
C PRO A 169 16.27 -11.67 -17.54
N PRO A 170 17.04 -11.88 -16.45
CA PRO A 170 16.51 -12.47 -15.22
C PRO A 170 15.37 -11.64 -14.60
N LEU A 171 14.53 -12.30 -13.81
CA LEU A 171 13.38 -11.65 -13.18
C LEU A 171 13.79 -10.79 -11.97
N THR A 172 13.21 -9.61 -11.87
CA THR A 172 13.09 -8.84 -10.63
C THR A 172 11.75 -9.19 -9.97
N VAL A 173 11.78 -9.62 -8.71
CA VAL A 173 10.57 -9.94 -7.95
C VAL A 173 10.27 -8.79 -7.00
N LEU A 174 9.11 -8.15 -7.17
CA LEU A 174 8.60 -7.09 -6.31
C LEU A 174 7.52 -7.67 -5.39
N LEU A 175 7.73 -7.56 -4.09
CA LEU A 175 6.91 -8.15 -3.03
C LEU A 175 6.26 -7.00 -2.25
N LEU A 176 4.98 -6.73 -2.54
CA LEU A 176 4.20 -5.65 -1.93
C LEU A 176 3.30 -6.14 -0.80
N SER A 177 3.17 -7.46 -0.69
CA SER A 177 2.27 -8.16 0.22
C SER A 177 3.03 -9.08 1.19
N THR A 178 2.29 -9.90 1.93
CA THR A 178 2.80 -11.12 2.59
C THR A 178 3.84 -11.90 1.78
N LEU A 179 4.83 -12.45 2.49
CA LEU A 179 5.95 -13.21 1.93
C LEU A 179 5.71 -14.73 1.84
N GLN A 180 4.47 -15.18 2.09
CA GLN A 180 4.14 -16.60 2.07
C GLN A 180 4.49 -17.27 0.74
N ASP A 181 3.98 -16.76 -0.38
CA ASP A 181 4.17 -17.37 -1.70
C ASP A 181 5.65 -17.49 -2.10
N ILE A 182 6.45 -16.45 -1.83
CA ILE A 182 7.86 -16.46 -2.21
C ILE A 182 8.69 -17.34 -1.27
N GLY A 183 8.36 -17.39 0.03
CA GLY A 183 8.96 -18.31 0.98
C GLY A 183 8.70 -19.76 0.61
N GLU A 184 7.44 -20.11 0.32
CA GLU A 184 7.08 -21.46 -0.14
C GLU A 184 7.76 -21.79 -1.48
N PHE A 185 7.84 -20.83 -2.40
CA PHE A 185 8.56 -21.02 -3.65
C PHE A 185 10.05 -21.36 -3.40
N PHE A 186 10.72 -20.66 -2.50
CA PHE A 186 12.11 -20.96 -2.14
C PHE A 186 12.28 -22.36 -1.54
N ASP A 187 11.32 -22.85 -0.76
CA ASP A 187 11.35 -24.24 -0.27
C ASP A 187 11.33 -25.24 -1.43
N THR A 188 10.53 -24.97 -2.48
CA THR A 188 10.52 -25.84 -3.67
C THR A 188 11.84 -25.81 -4.46
N GLN A 189 12.70 -24.81 -4.24
CA GLN A 189 13.99 -24.64 -4.91
C GLN A 189 15.19 -24.96 -3.99
N LYS A 190 14.94 -25.54 -2.80
CA LYS A 190 16.00 -25.84 -1.82
C LYS A 190 17.14 -26.69 -2.40
N GLU A 191 16.80 -27.68 -3.22
CA GLU A 191 17.76 -28.58 -3.87
C GLU A 191 18.34 -28.01 -5.18
N ASN A 192 17.91 -26.83 -5.62
CA ASN A 192 18.40 -26.16 -6.82
C ASN A 192 18.68 -24.66 -6.59
N PRO A 193 19.68 -24.32 -5.75
CA PRO A 193 20.03 -22.92 -5.46
C PRO A 193 20.53 -22.16 -6.69
N ASN A 194 21.07 -22.87 -7.70
CA ASN A 194 21.52 -22.25 -8.94
C ASN A 194 20.35 -21.72 -9.77
N PHE A 195 19.17 -22.37 -9.71
CA PHE A 195 17.96 -21.83 -10.33
C PHE A 195 17.67 -20.41 -9.82
N LEU A 196 17.78 -20.18 -8.51
CA LEU A 196 17.52 -18.86 -7.93
C LEU A 196 18.55 -17.82 -8.37
N ARG A 197 19.84 -18.20 -8.46
CA ARG A 197 20.91 -17.28 -8.87
C ARG A 197 20.88 -16.92 -10.36
N THR A 198 20.47 -17.84 -11.22
CA THR A 198 20.48 -17.64 -12.67
C THR A 198 19.22 -16.95 -13.17
N ASN A 199 18.05 -17.26 -12.58
CA ASN A 199 16.77 -16.81 -13.12
C ASN A 199 16.23 -15.53 -12.47
N PHE A 200 16.87 -15.02 -11.42
CA PHE A 200 16.44 -13.81 -10.73
C PHE A 200 17.59 -12.81 -10.62
N ASP A 201 17.32 -11.56 -11.01
CA ASP A 201 18.25 -10.43 -10.84
C ASP A 201 18.19 -9.90 -9.40
N LYS A 202 16.97 -9.77 -8.86
CA LYS A 202 16.75 -9.03 -7.60
C LYS A 202 15.41 -9.30 -6.95
N PHE A 203 15.38 -9.24 -5.62
CA PHE A 203 14.17 -9.27 -4.80
C PHE A 203 13.96 -7.93 -4.11
N ILE A 204 12.77 -7.35 -4.19
CA ILE A 204 12.45 -6.05 -3.61
C ILE A 204 11.22 -6.24 -2.75
N SER A 205 11.31 -5.93 -1.46
CA SER A 205 10.17 -6.03 -0.55
C SER A 205 9.75 -4.66 -0.02
N GLN A 206 8.46 -4.38 -0.10
CA GLN A 206 7.81 -3.49 0.86
C GLN A 206 7.62 -4.34 2.13
N GLY A 207 8.43 -4.03 3.14
CA GLY A 207 8.68 -4.94 4.24
C GLY A 207 10.18 -5.00 4.50
N GLY A 208 10.53 -4.81 5.77
CA GLY A 208 11.90 -4.58 6.19
C GLY A 208 12.63 -5.86 6.55
N TYR A 209 13.94 -5.84 6.37
CA TYR A 209 14.87 -6.56 7.22
C TYR A 209 15.95 -5.56 7.67
N THR A 210 16.63 -5.88 8.75
CA THR A 210 17.87 -5.21 9.16
C THR A 210 19.06 -5.96 8.58
N ILE A 211 20.15 -5.25 8.35
CA ILE A 211 21.43 -5.82 7.92
C ILE A 211 22.39 -5.75 9.11
N SER A 212 22.89 -6.90 9.55
CA SER A 212 23.92 -6.96 10.59
C SER A 212 25.27 -6.46 10.03
N PRO A 213 26.23 -6.07 10.89
CA PRO A 213 27.58 -5.70 10.43
C PRO A 213 28.30 -6.77 9.61
N THR A 214 27.92 -8.05 9.78
CA THR A 214 28.48 -9.19 9.05
C THR A 214 27.71 -9.52 7.76
N GLY A 215 26.70 -8.72 7.39
CA GLY A 215 25.85 -8.94 6.21
C GLY A 215 24.71 -9.95 6.42
N GLY A 216 24.49 -10.39 7.66
CA GLY A 216 23.34 -11.23 8.00
C GLY A 216 22.03 -10.42 7.94
N LEU A 217 20.93 -11.08 7.59
CA LEU A 217 19.62 -10.45 7.51
C LEU A 217 18.72 -10.91 8.65
N ALA A 218 17.98 -9.98 9.25
CA ALA A 218 16.93 -10.29 10.23
C ALA A 218 15.64 -9.54 9.87
N ALA A 219 14.54 -10.28 9.71
CA ALA A 219 13.25 -9.70 9.33
C ALA A 219 12.75 -8.71 10.39
N CYS A 220 12.22 -7.56 9.94
CA CYS A 220 11.60 -6.58 10.82
C CYS A 220 10.16 -6.99 11.09
N MET A 221 9.93 -7.75 12.17
CA MET A 221 8.60 -8.30 12.50
C MET A 221 7.57 -7.25 12.95
N ASP A 222 7.94 -5.98 13.02
CA ASP A 222 7.05 -4.84 13.25
C ASP A 222 6.47 -4.25 11.95
N MET A 223 6.79 -4.85 10.80
CA MET A 223 6.23 -4.51 9.48
C MET A 223 5.07 -5.46 9.14
N THR A 224 3.94 -4.91 8.72
CA THR A 224 2.69 -5.66 8.49
C THR A 224 2.88 -6.88 7.58
N ASN A 225 3.54 -6.71 6.43
CA ASN A 225 3.77 -7.80 5.47
C ASN A 225 4.59 -8.97 6.05
N ASN A 226 5.48 -8.68 7.00
CA ASN A 226 6.27 -9.70 7.69
C ASN A 226 5.46 -10.47 8.73
N GLN A 227 4.43 -9.84 9.31
CA GLN A 227 3.60 -10.39 10.40
C GLN A 227 2.55 -11.39 9.92
N PHE A 228 2.08 -11.27 8.69
CA PHE A 228 1.03 -12.15 8.18
C PHE A 228 1.45 -13.64 8.19
N HIS A 229 2.71 -13.92 7.87
CA HIS A 229 3.24 -15.28 7.87
C HIS A 229 4.70 -15.37 8.37
N PRO A 230 4.95 -15.25 9.70
CA PRO A 230 6.29 -15.12 10.27
C PRO A 230 7.28 -16.21 9.86
N ALA A 231 6.82 -17.46 9.76
CA ALA A 231 7.67 -18.59 9.35
C ALA A 231 8.19 -18.44 7.91
N GLN A 232 7.36 -18.00 6.97
CA GLN A 232 7.77 -17.82 5.57
C GLN A 232 8.55 -16.54 5.36
N THR A 233 8.27 -15.49 6.14
CA THR A 233 9.13 -14.30 6.25
C THR A 233 10.55 -14.66 6.68
N ALA A 234 10.69 -15.50 7.72
CA ALA A 234 11.99 -15.97 8.20
C ALA A 234 12.69 -16.83 7.14
N ASN A 235 11.96 -17.71 6.46
CA ASN A 235 12.50 -18.52 5.38
C ASN A 235 13.03 -17.64 4.21
N TYR A 236 12.20 -16.73 3.69
CA TYR A 236 12.59 -15.78 2.65
C TYR A 236 13.86 -15.01 3.03
N THR A 237 13.89 -14.42 4.22
CA THR A 237 15.01 -13.59 4.69
C THR A 237 16.30 -14.41 4.87
N SER A 238 16.20 -15.60 5.46
CA SER A 238 17.33 -16.53 5.62
C SER A 238 17.89 -16.98 4.27
N ARG A 239 17.02 -17.25 3.30
CA ARG A 239 17.42 -17.68 1.95
C ARG A 239 18.14 -16.60 1.18
N LEU A 240 17.64 -15.36 1.21
CA LEU A 240 18.32 -14.21 0.63
C LEU A 240 19.76 -14.11 1.15
N ALA A 241 19.94 -14.15 2.47
CA ALA A 241 21.25 -14.07 3.11
C ALA A 241 22.17 -15.25 2.72
N SER A 242 21.67 -16.49 2.87
CA SER A 242 22.45 -17.71 2.65
C SER A 242 22.94 -17.88 1.21
N LEU A 243 22.17 -17.36 0.24
CA LEU A 243 22.51 -17.44 -1.18
C LEU A 243 23.11 -16.14 -1.73
N ASN A 244 23.24 -15.10 -0.88
CA ASN A 244 23.64 -13.74 -1.24
C ASN A 244 22.86 -13.19 -2.45
N LEU A 245 21.55 -13.48 -2.49
CA LEU A 245 20.66 -12.99 -3.54
C LEU A 245 20.46 -11.49 -3.37
N ARG A 246 20.60 -10.73 -4.46
CA ARG A 246 20.48 -9.28 -4.43
C ARG A 246 19.08 -8.88 -3.95
N SER A 247 19.02 -7.97 -2.98
CA SER A 247 17.73 -7.53 -2.45
C SER A 247 17.69 -6.10 -1.94
N ASP A 248 16.53 -5.47 -2.05
CA ASP A 248 16.22 -4.17 -1.45
C ASP A 248 15.01 -4.29 -0.52
N ALA A 249 15.15 -3.85 0.72
CA ALA A 249 14.03 -3.69 1.64
C ALA A 249 13.63 -2.21 1.72
N TRP A 250 12.35 -1.92 1.48
CA TRP A 250 11.76 -0.60 1.64
C TRP A 250 10.90 -0.59 2.91
N SER A 251 11.25 0.31 3.81
CA SER A 251 10.54 0.49 5.08
C SER A 251 9.45 1.57 5.00
N ARG A 252 8.64 1.63 6.06
CA ARG A 252 7.68 2.71 6.26
C ARG A 252 8.27 4.12 6.35
N GLU A 253 9.53 4.26 6.79
CA GLU A 253 10.11 5.60 7.00
C GLU A 253 10.50 6.27 5.68
N ALA A 254 10.93 5.49 4.67
CA ALA A 254 11.16 6.00 3.32
C ALA A 254 9.87 6.57 2.71
N ALA A 255 8.76 5.84 2.86
CA ALA A 255 7.45 6.26 2.35
C ALA A 255 6.88 7.45 3.12
N LYS A 256 6.96 7.45 4.47
CA LYS A 256 6.57 8.60 5.30
C LYS A 256 7.35 9.86 4.94
N ALA A 257 8.63 9.74 4.61
CA ALA A 257 9.42 10.88 4.16
C ALA A 257 8.94 11.39 2.79
N ALA A 258 8.57 10.49 1.89
CA ALA A 258 8.11 10.77 0.53
C ALA A 258 6.58 10.90 0.38
N ARG A 259 5.89 11.30 1.45
CA ARG A 259 4.44 11.47 1.46
C ARG A 259 3.98 12.48 0.39
N MET A 260 2.92 12.13 -0.33
CA MET A 260 2.29 13.01 -1.33
C MET A 260 1.19 13.85 -0.67
N PRO A 261 0.90 15.07 -1.14
CA PRO A 261 -0.26 15.83 -0.68
C PRO A 261 -1.57 15.07 -0.97
N GLY A 262 -2.54 15.05 -0.05
CA GLY A 262 -3.85 14.43 -0.28
C GLY A 262 -4.59 15.04 -1.48
N ARG A 263 -4.43 16.36 -1.71
CA ARG A 263 -4.92 17.04 -2.92
C ARG A 263 -4.42 16.39 -4.22
N PHE A 264 -3.20 15.84 -4.24
CA PHE A 264 -2.68 15.17 -5.43
C PHE A 264 -3.48 13.90 -5.73
N ILE A 265 -3.83 13.11 -4.70
CA ILE A 265 -4.67 11.92 -4.88
C ILE A 265 -6.06 12.31 -5.37
N GLN A 266 -6.62 13.40 -4.85
CA GLN A 266 -7.90 13.93 -5.31
C GLN A 266 -7.86 14.35 -6.79
N ASP A 267 -6.72 14.86 -7.29
CA ASP A 267 -6.54 15.15 -8.71
C ASP A 267 -6.60 13.89 -9.61
N LEU A 268 -6.43 12.70 -9.04
CA LEU A 268 -6.55 11.42 -9.76
C LEU A 268 -7.99 10.94 -9.88
N PHE A 269 -8.90 11.40 -9.01
CA PHE A 269 -10.29 10.94 -8.96
C PHE A 269 -11.06 11.09 -10.29
N PRO A 270 -10.95 12.19 -11.04
CA PRO A 270 -11.67 12.34 -12.30
C PRO A 270 -11.02 11.58 -13.47
N LEU A 271 -9.93 10.84 -13.26
CA LEU A 271 -9.15 10.21 -14.33
C LEU A 271 -9.60 8.77 -14.61
N GLY A 272 -10.85 8.63 -15.06
CA GLY A 272 -11.41 7.36 -15.50
C GLY A 272 -11.86 6.44 -14.37
N PRO A 273 -12.28 5.19 -14.69
CA PRO A 273 -12.89 4.29 -13.73
C PRO A 273 -11.95 3.92 -12.56
N ILE A 274 -10.65 3.85 -12.80
CA ILE A 274 -9.64 3.64 -11.73
C ILE A 274 -9.61 4.85 -10.80
N GLY A 275 -9.62 6.08 -11.34
CA GLY A 275 -9.75 7.30 -10.56
C GLY A 275 -10.99 7.32 -9.67
N LYS A 276 -12.15 6.92 -10.21
CA LYS A 276 -13.39 6.81 -9.42
C LYS A 276 -13.28 5.78 -8.30
N HIS A 277 -12.67 4.62 -8.55
CA HIS A 277 -12.42 3.63 -7.51
C HIS A 277 -11.45 4.15 -6.43
N LEU A 278 -10.33 4.79 -6.83
CA LEU A 278 -9.38 5.42 -5.91
C LEU A 278 -10.07 6.46 -5.02
N SER A 279 -11.00 7.25 -5.56
CA SER A 279 -11.79 8.21 -4.78
C SER A 279 -12.54 7.54 -3.64
N TRP A 280 -13.27 6.47 -3.97
CA TRP A 280 -14.04 5.72 -2.98
C TRP A 280 -13.13 5.05 -1.94
N GLN A 281 -12.05 4.41 -2.38
CA GLN A 281 -11.17 3.65 -1.48
C GLN A 281 -10.36 4.58 -0.55
N TRP A 282 -9.75 5.63 -1.12
CA TRP A 282 -9.00 6.64 -0.37
C TRP A 282 -9.86 7.27 0.70
N MET A 283 -11.05 7.74 0.34
CA MET A 283 -11.92 8.40 1.32
C MET A 283 -12.30 7.49 2.49
N ARG A 284 -12.66 6.23 2.25
CA ARG A 284 -13.02 5.30 3.32
C ARG A 284 -11.83 4.97 4.21
N GLN A 285 -10.67 4.73 3.62
CA GLN A 285 -9.45 4.45 4.36
C GLN A 285 -9.02 5.66 5.20
N GLU A 286 -9.01 6.87 4.62
CA GLU A 286 -8.68 8.10 5.34
C GLU A 286 -9.67 8.40 6.46
N PHE A 287 -10.96 8.19 6.21
CA PHE A 287 -11.96 8.44 7.23
C PHE A 287 -11.84 7.43 8.38
N LYS A 288 -11.53 6.15 8.10
CA LYS A 288 -11.21 5.17 9.14
C LYS A 288 -9.99 5.59 9.95
N PHE A 289 -8.89 5.97 9.30
CA PHE A 289 -7.68 6.44 9.98
C PHE A 289 -7.89 7.73 10.75
N PHE A 290 -8.86 8.56 10.39
CA PHE A 290 -9.27 9.71 11.17
C PHE A 290 -10.14 9.31 12.37
N TRP A 291 -11.12 8.42 12.14
CA TRP A 291 -12.16 8.06 13.09
C TRP A 291 -11.65 7.20 14.24
N ASP A 292 -10.89 6.14 13.93
CA ASP A 292 -10.46 5.15 14.91
C ASP A 292 -9.62 5.78 16.03
N PRO A 293 -8.61 6.63 15.74
CA PRO A 293 -7.82 7.28 16.77
C PRO A 293 -8.59 8.20 17.73
N LEU A 294 -9.72 8.74 17.28
CA LEU A 294 -10.55 9.66 18.05
C LEU A 294 -11.61 8.93 18.90
N ASN A 295 -11.93 7.69 18.56
CA ASN A 295 -13.04 6.95 19.16
C ASN A 295 -12.59 5.66 19.82
N ILE A 296 -12.28 4.66 18.99
CA ILE A 296 -11.92 3.29 19.39
C ILE A 296 -10.76 2.89 18.48
N PRO A 297 -9.51 3.10 18.91
CA PRO A 297 -8.38 2.75 18.06
C PRO A 297 -8.35 1.24 17.90
N PHE A 298 -8.42 0.75 16.65
CA PHE A 298 -8.35 -0.68 16.37
C PHE A 298 -6.97 -1.28 16.69
N MET A 299 -5.93 -0.43 16.79
CA MET A 299 -4.64 -0.77 17.37
C MET A 299 -4.20 0.30 18.36
N GLU A 300 -3.66 -0.09 19.52
CA GLU A 300 -3.33 0.83 20.63
C GLU A 300 -2.46 2.03 20.23
N HIS A 301 -1.53 1.82 19.28
CA HIS A 301 -0.60 2.84 18.82
C HIS A 301 -1.21 3.83 17.80
N LEU A 302 -2.38 3.55 17.23
CA LEU A 302 -3.08 4.42 16.29
C LEU A 302 -3.93 5.44 17.04
N ASN A 303 -3.28 6.31 17.79
CA ASN A 303 -3.90 7.38 18.56
C ASN A 303 -3.84 8.74 17.81
N VAL A 304 -4.39 9.79 18.41
CA VAL A 304 -4.43 11.13 17.80
C VAL A 304 -3.02 11.63 17.44
N ASP A 305 -2.02 11.35 18.26
CA ASP A 305 -0.64 11.76 17.99
C ASP A 305 -0.10 11.05 16.74
N TRP A 306 -0.40 9.76 16.59
CA TRP A 306 -0.08 9.00 15.39
C TRP A 306 -0.79 9.59 14.17
N TYR A 307 -2.08 9.94 14.26
CA TYR A 307 -2.82 10.51 13.13
C TYR A 307 -2.23 11.85 12.68
N LEU A 308 -2.01 12.78 13.61
CA LEU A 308 -1.44 14.09 13.32
C LEU A 308 -0.02 13.98 12.76
N ASN A 309 0.80 13.08 13.29
CA ASN A 309 2.16 12.90 12.81
C ASN A 309 2.23 12.17 11.46
N THR A 310 1.54 11.04 11.35
CA THR A 310 1.64 10.13 10.19
C THR A 310 0.77 10.61 9.04
N ARG A 311 -0.52 10.87 9.29
CA ARG A 311 -1.48 11.22 8.24
C ARG A 311 -1.45 12.70 7.87
N LEU A 312 -1.21 13.61 8.83
CA LEU A 312 -1.08 15.05 8.50
C LEU A 312 0.38 15.48 8.31
N GLY A 313 1.34 14.64 8.71
CA GLY A 313 2.74 14.92 8.51
C GLY A 313 3.33 15.96 9.48
N LEU A 314 2.65 16.24 10.59
CA LEU A 314 3.04 17.29 11.52
C LEU A 314 4.17 16.81 12.44
N ALA A 315 5.18 17.65 12.64
CA ALA A 315 6.21 17.37 13.63
C ALA A 315 5.58 17.32 15.02
N VAL A 316 5.92 16.29 15.79
CA VAL A 316 5.47 16.12 17.17
C VAL A 316 5.83 17.37 17.97
N ASN A 317 4.89 17.89 18.75
CA ASN A 317 5.01 19.11 19.56
C ASN A 317 5.18 20.42 18.77
N SER A 318 5.02 20.43 17.44
CA SER A 318 4.93 21.70 16.69
C SER A 318 3.71 22.53 17.13
N PRO A 319 3.72 23.87 16.96
CA PRO A 319 2.57 24.70 17.30
C PRO A 319 1.27 24.23 16.66
N GLU A 320 1.29 23.86 15.38
CA GLU A 320 0.12 23.33 14.66
C GLU A 320 -0.32 21.96 15.21
N PHE A 321 0.62 21.07 15.53
CA PHE A 321 0.31 19.78 16.14
C PHE A 321 -0.42 19.96 17.48
N ASN A 322 0.10 20.80 18.37
CA ASN A 322 -0.50 21.04 19.68
C ASN A 322 -1.86 21.74 19.57
N GLN A 323 -1.98 22.69 18.65
CA GLN A 323 -3.25 23.37 18.36
C GLN A 323 -4.32 22.38 17.89
N LEU A 324 -3.99 21.54 16.91
CA LEU A 324 -4.94 20.55 16.38
C LEU A 324 -5.30 19.48 17.40
N LYS A 325 -4.32 19.01 18.19
CA LYS A 325 -4.53 18.05 19.29
C LYS A 325 -5.48 18.60 20.36
N ALA A 326 -5.44 19.90 20.63
CA ALA A 326 -6.34 20.56 21.58
C ALA A 326 -7.71 20.92 21.00
N SER A 327 -7.88 20.84 19.67
CA SER A 327 -9.11 21.22 18.97
C SER A 327 -10.05 20.02 18.77
N GLN A 328 -11.34 20.32 18.51
CA GLN A 328 -12.27 19.30 18.02
C GLN A 328 -12.06 19.11 16.52
N LEU A 329 -11.32 18.06 16.15
CA LEU A 329 -11.05 17.75 14.75
C LEU A 329 -12.35 17.32 14.04
N THR A 330 -12.52 17.81 12.80
CA THR A 330 -13.54 17.31 11.87
C THR A 330 -12.84 16.72 10.66
N PHE A 331 -13.38 15.64 10.09
CA PHE A 331 -12.78 15.01 8.92
C PHE A 331 -12.67 16.00 7.75
N LEU A 332 -13.73 16.77 7.49
CA LEU A 332 -13.75 17.81 6.46
C LEU A 332 -12.64 18.87 6.65
N GLY A 333 -12.36 19.26 7.90
CA GLY A 333 -11.32 20.25 8.19
C GLY A 333 -9.89 19.71 8.01
N VAL A 334 -9.68 18.40 8.19
CA VAL A 334 -8.35 17.78 8.08
C VAL A 334 -8.11 17.11 6.74
N ALA A 335 -9.15 16.70 6.00
CA ALA A 335 -9.03 15.99 4.73
C ALA A 335 -8.15 16.71 3.69
N PRO A 336 -8.24 18.04 3.49
CA PRO A 336 -7.34 18.77 2.60
C PRO A 336 -5.87 18.79 3.06
N LYS A 337 -5.63 18.55 4.36
CA LYS A 337 -4.29 18.53 4.97
C LYS A 337 -3.65 17.14 4.97
N ILE A 338 -4.43 16.09 4.70
CA ILE A 338 -3.94 14.71 4.67
C ILE A 338 -2.75 14.60 3.71
N LYS A 339 -1.79 13.76 4.10
CA LYS A 339 -0.65 13.34 3.31
C LYS A 339 -0.81 11.86 3.04
N THR A 340 -0.85 11.51 1.77
CA THR A 340 -0.93 10.12 1.35
C THR A 340 0.45 9.51 1.38
N ILE A 341 0.56 8.39 2.08
CA ILE A 341 1.75 7.54 2.09
C ILE A 341 1.47 6.38 1.14
N ALA A 342 2.34 6.19 0.16
CA ALA A 342 2.28 5.09 -0.80
C ALA A 342 3.54 4.23 -0.63
N TYR A 343 3.52 3.33 0.35
CA TYR A 343 4.63 2.47 0.72
C TYR A 343 5.02 1.55 -0.44
N ASP A 344 4.05 0.89 -1.06
CA ASP A 344 4.26 -0.07 -2.13
C ASP A 344 4.72 0.61 -3.41
N CYS A 345 4.19 1.81 -3.68
CA CYS A 345 4.65 2.61 -4.81
C CYS A 345 6.12 3.04 -4.65
N CYS A 346 6.62 3.23 -3.43
CA CYS A 346 8.05 3.48 -3.19
C CYS A 346 8.91 2.27 -3.55
N ALA A 347 8.49 1.06 -3.16
CA ALA A 347 9.16 -0.18 -3.53
C ALA A 347 9.12 -0.41 -5.06
N ALA A 348 7.98 -0.12 -5.70
CA ALA A 348 7.82 -0.18 -7.15
C ALA A 348 8.77 0.76 -7.90
N VAL A 349 9.03 1.97 -7.38
CA VAL A 349 10.07 2.87 -7.90
C VAL A 349 11.45 2.21 -7.86
N GLY A 350 11.79 1.52 -6.76
CA GLY A 350 13.02 0.76 -6.63
C GLY A 350 13.17 -0.34 -7.69
N ALA A 351 12.04 -0.96 -8.08
CA ALA A 351 12.02 -2.04 -9.07
C ALA A 351 12.32 -1.60 -10.50
N VAL A 352 12.16 -0.31 -10.82
CA VAL A 352 12.53 0.24 -12.14
C VAL A 352 14.05 0.28 -12.35
N GLY A 353 14.84 0.25 -11.27
CA GLY A 353 16.30 0.19 -11.30
C GLY A 353 17.02 1.43 -10.77
N ASP A 354 18.28 1.26 -10.38
CA ASP A 354 19.10 2.30 -9.78
C ASP A 354 19.39 3.47 -10.73
N ASP A 355 19.59 3.20 -12.01
CA ASP A 355 19.78 4.19 -13.04
C ASP A 355 18.54 5.08 -13.21
N PHE A 356 17.33 4.49 -13.13
CA PHE A 356 16.08 5.26 -13.08
C PHE A 356 16.04 6.16 -11.85
N MET A 357 16.27 5.59 -10.66
CA MET A 357 16.27 6.38 -9.44
C MET A 357 17.32 7.50 -9.48
N ARG A 358 18.51 7.29 -10.04
CA ARG A 358 19.53 8.34 -10.19
C ARG A 358 19.12 9.40 -11.22
N ALA A 359 18.57 9.00 -12.37
CA ALA A 359 18.11 9.92 -13.41
C ALA A 359 16.97 10.83 -12.92
N MET A 360 16.11 10.32 -12.06
CA MET A 360 15.03 11.10 -11.42
C MET A 360 15.52 11.89 -10.19
N GLY A 361 16.77 11.68 -9.78
CA GLY A 361 17.34 12.31 -8.62
C GLY A 361 16.76 11.79 -7.30
N ILE A 362 16.29 10.55 -7.28
CA ILE A 362 15.77 9.86 -6.10
C ILE A 362 16.93 9.27 -5.30
N LEU A 363 17.79 8.47 -5.94
CA LEU A 363 18.92 7.84 -5.28
C LEU A 363 20.15 8.75 -5.33
N ALA A 364 20.89 8.83 -4.22
CA ALA A 364 22.19 9.49 -4.18
C ALA A 364 23.22 8.78 -5.11
N ALA A 365 24.32 9.48 -5.39
CA ALA A 365 25.46 8.88 -6.07
C ALA A 365 26.03 7.71 -5.23
N ALA A 366 26.62 6.72 -5.89
CA ALA A 366 27.02 5.46 -5.26
C ALA A 366 28.03 5.66 -4.11
N ASP A 367 28.90 6.66 -4.20
CA ASP A 367 29.87 7.07 -3.18
C ASP A 367 29.23 7.74 -1.94
N ARG A 368 27.99 8.22 -2.08
CA ARG A 368 27.23 8.92 -1.04
C ARG A 368 26.16 8.06 -0.36
N LEU A 369 26.02 6.80 -0.74
CA LEU A 369 25.13 5.88 -0.03
C LEU A 369 25.71 5.56 1.37
N PRO A 370 24.86 5.27 2.37
CA PRO A 370 25.34 4.80 3.67
C PRO A 370 26.22 3.55 3.53
N ALA A 371 27.18 3.36 4.44
CA ALA A 371 28.16 2.29 4.35
C ALA A 371 27.52 0.90 4.23
N TYR A 372 26.44 0.65 4.96
CA TYR A 372 25.69 -0.61 4.89
C TYR A 372 25.04 -0.85 3.52
N ASN A 373 24.71 0.18 2.74
CA ASN A 373 24.19 0.03 1.37
C ASN A 373 25.30 -0.02 0.30
N ARG A 374 26.58 0.08 0.71
CA ARG A 374 27.76 0.02 -0.18
C ARG A 374 28.68 -1.15 0.13
N ALA A 375 28.38 -1.92 1.18
CA ALA A 375 29.28 -2.95 1.66
C ALA A 375 29.48 -4.02 0.57
N PRO A 376 30.73 -4.27 0.13
CA PRO A 376 31.00 -5.29 -0.90
C PRO A 376 30.79 -6.72 -0.37
N SER A 377 30.61 -6.88 0.95
CA SER A 377 30.40 -8.16 1.61
C SER A 377 29.00 -8.76 1.38
N HIS A 378 28.03 -7.99 0.90
CA HIS A 378 26.67 -8.47 0.65
C HIS A 378 25.96 -7.70 -0.47
N ASN A 379 24.91 -8.32 -1.04
CA ASN A 379 24.09 -7.73 -2.11
C ASN A 379 22.77 -7.13 -1.63
N HIS A 380 22.62 -6.94 -0.31
CA HIS A 380 21.40 -6.44 0.32
C HIS A 380 21.45 -4.93 0.57
N ARG A 381 20.30 -4.26 0.46
CA ARG A 381 20.12 -2.84 0.81
C ARG A 381 18.85 -2.62 1.61
N VAL A 382 18.85 -1.56 2.42
CA VAL A 382 17.69 -1.09 3.19
C VAL A 382 17.48 0.39 2.92
N PHE A 383 16.23 0.78 2.66
CA PHE A 383 15.82 2.16 2.46
C PHE A 383 14.85 2.58 3.57
N GLY A 384 15.23 3.62 4.32
CA GLY A 384 14.44 4.12 5.46
C GLY A 384 14.62 3.34 6.76
N ASP A 385 15.81 2.81 7.05
CA ASP A 385 16.07 2.11 8.32
C ASP A 385 15.57 2.88 9.55
N LYS A 386 15.66 4.22 9.50
CA LYS A 386 15.13 5.14 10.51
C LYS A 386 14.70 6.46 9.88
N PRO A 387 13.90 7.30 10.57
CA PRO A 387 13.45 8.60 10.04
C PRO A 387 14.58 9.53 9.62
N THR A 388 15.76 9.41 10.23
CA THR A 388 16.95 10.23 9.96
C THR A 388 17.90 9.62 8.93
N ASP A 389 17.65 8.39 8.48
CA ASP A 389 18.48 7.70 7.49
C ASP A 389 17.59 6.97 6.48
N LEU A 390 17.42 7.60 5.32
CA LEU A 390 16.60 7.09 4.23
C LEU A 390 17.37 6.15 3.30
N GLY A 391 18.56 5.66 3.67
CA GLY A 391 19.33 4.73 2.84
C GLY A 391 19.90 5.37 1.57
N GLY A 392 20.04 6.71 1.56
CA GLY A 392 20.46 7.48 0.38
C GLY A 392 19.32 7.93 -0.55
N ILE A 393 18.06 7.70 -0.16
CA ILE A 393 16.88 8.20 -0.86
C ILE A 393 16.65 9.68 -0.57
N ARG A 394 16.32 10.44 -1.62
CA ARG A 394 15.83 11.81 -1.54
C ARG A 394 14.31 11.79 -1.68
N ALA A 395 13.63 12.05 -0.55
CA ALA A 395 12.19 11.91 -0.43
C ALA A 395 11.38 12.84 -1.37
N ALA A 396 11.76 14.11 -1.49
CA ALA A 396 11.00 15.04 -2.35
C ALA A 396 11.07 14.69 -3.85
N PRO A 397 12.24 14.32 -4.43
CA PRO A 397 12.30 13.72 -5.76
C PRO A 397 11.49 12.43 -5.90
N LEU A 398 11.48 11.56 -4.89
CA LEU A 398 10.67 10.34 -4.90
C LEU A 398 9.17 10.66 -5.01
N ALA A 399 8.66 11.53 -4.14
CA ALA A 399 7.27 11.98 -4.15
C ALA A 399 6.87 12.56 -5.52
N ARG A 400 7.61 13.54 -6.04
CA ARG A 400 7.31 14.16 -7.35
C ARG A 400 7.36 13.18 -8.52
N THR A 401 8.23 12.17 -8.44
CA THR A 401 8.34 11.14 -9.48
C THR A 401 7.11 10.24 -9.47
N MET A 402 6.68 9.79 -8.27
CA MET A 402 5.43 9.05 -8.12
C MET A 402 4.26 9.89 -8.64
N GLU A 403 4.15 11.16 -8.22
CA GLU A 403 3.07 12.06 -8.65
C GLU A 403 2.95 12.17 -10.18
N ALA A 404 4.08 12.41 -10.86
CA ALA A 404 4.10 12.58 -12.31
C ALA A 404 3.70 11.31 -13.07
N PHE A 405 4.17 10.15 -12.62
CA PHE A 405 3.91 8.89 -13.33
C PHE A 405 2.56 8.27 -12.96
N LEU A 406 2.07 8.41 -11.73
CA LEU A 406 0.70 8.03 -11.36
C LEU A 406 -0.34 8.81 -12.19
N ARG A 407 -0.23 10.15 -12.20
CA ARG A 407 -1.12 11.01 -12.99
C ARG A 407 -1.02 10.71 -14.48
N GLY A 408 0.19 10.55 -15.00
CA GLY A 408 0.39 10.31 -16.41
C GLY A 408 -0.12 8.95 -16.88
N SER A 409 0.01 7.91 -16.06
CA SER A 409 -0.57 6.57 -16.32
C SER A 409 -2.08 6.66 -16.57
N LEU A 410 -2.79 7.32 -15.65
CA LEU A 410 -4.24 7.47 -15.73
C LEU A 410 -4.64 8.39 -16.89
N LEU A 411 -3.94 9.50 -17.13
CA LEU A 411 -4.21 10.35 -18.30
C LEU A 411 -4.00 9.61 -19.63
N ALA A 412 -2.97 8.78 -19.74
CA ALA A 412 -2.65 8.05 -20.95
C ALA A 412 -3.66 6.93 -21.27
N THR A 413 -4.35 6.41 -20.25
CA THR A 413 -5.27 5.28 -20.37
C THR A 413 -6.74 5.66 -20.21
N ARG A 414 -7.04 6.88 -19.73
CA ARG A 414 -8.39 7.36 -19.37
C ARG A 414 -9.44 7.04 -20.41
N ASP A 415 -9.24 7.46 -21.66
CA ASP A 415 -10.29 7.37 -22.69
C ASP A 415 -10.55 5.90 -23.08
N ALA A 416 -9.50 5.08 -23.14
CA ALA A 416 -9.63 3.64 -23.38
C ALA A 416 -10.28 2.92 -22.20
N ALA A 417 -9.95 3.31 -20.96
CA ALA A 417 -10.56 2.77 -19.76
C ALA A 417 -12.05 3.13 -19.65
N GLU A 418 -12.44 4.38 -19.95
CA GLU A 418 -13.84 4.84 -19.99
C GLU A 418 -14.67 4.09 -21.04
N ALA A 419 -14.06 3.75 -22.19
CA ALA A 419 -14.73 2.96 -23.22
C ALA A 419 -15.00 1.51 -22.77
N LEU A 420 -14.19 0.97 -21.85
CA LEU A 420 -14.38 -0.37 -21.28
C LEU A 420 -15.35 -0.36 -20.09
N VAL A 421 -15.17 0.59 -19.17
CA VAL A 421 -15.97 0.77 -17.97
C VAL A 421 -16.18 2.26 -17.77
N CYS A 422 -17.41 2.72 -17.99
CA CYS A 422 -17.76 4.10 -17.70
C CYS A 422 -17.58 4.40 -16.21
N SER A 423 -16.90 5.49 -15.85
CA SER A 423 -16.70 5.89 -14.44
C SER A 423 -18.01 6.01 -13.66
N ALA A 424 -19.07 6.49 -14.30
CA ALA A 424 -20.39 6.61 -13.68
C ALA A 424 -21.07 5.25 -13.41
N ALA A 425 -20.60 4.18 -14.07
CA ALA A 425 -21.09 2.82 -13.88
C ALA A 425 -20.26 2.02 -12.86
N VAL A 426 -19.17 2.58 -12.32
CA VAL A 426 -18.39 1.94 -11.25
C VAL A 426 -19.24 1.85 -9.99
N ARG A 427 -19.50 0.62 -9.56
CA ARG A 427 -20.31 0.28 -8.39
C ARG A 427 -19.49 -0.43 -7.34
N HIS A 428 -19.73 -0.03 -6.09
CA HIS A 428 -19.18 -0.70 -4.92
C HIS A 428 -20.31 -1.37 -4.13
N SER A 429 -20.07 -2.57 -3.62
CA SER A 429 -20.98 -3.21 -2.67
C SER A 429 -21.03 -2.36 -1.39
N ALA A 430 -22.22 -2.18 -0.83
CA ALA A 430 -22.34 -1.59 0.49
C ALA A 430 -21.54 -2.42 1.51
N ALA A 431 -20.80 -1.76 2.39
CA ALA A 431 -20.17 -2.45 3.49
C ALA A 431 -21.29 -2.84 4.48
N THR A 432 -21.67 -4.11 4.52
CA THR A 432 -22.57 -4.60 5.56
C THR A 432 -21.74 -4.95 6.79
N TYR A 433 -21.70 -4.04 7.76
CA TYR A 433 -21.03 -4.25 9.04
C TYR A 433 -21.90 -5.05 10.00
N ARG A 434 -22.05 -6.35 9.73
CA ARG A 434 -22.76 -7.23 10.65
C ARG A 434 -21.77 -7.81 11.64
N MET A 435 -21.60 -7.13 12.78
CA MET A 435 -20.91 -7.71 13.93
C MET A 435 -21.96 -8.31 14.86
N SER A 436 -21.84 -9.62 15.11
CA SER A 436 -22.72 -10.24 16.09
C SER A 436 -22.50 -9.62 17.47
N LEU A 437 -23.57 -9.51 18.26
CA LEU A 437 -23.51 -9.07 19.65
C LEU A 437 -22.44 -9.84 20.45
N ALA A 438 -22.30 -11.14 20.19
CA ALA A 438 -21.28 -11.98 20.79
C ALA A 438 -19.85 -11.54 20.40
N LEU A 439 -19.59 -11.30 19.11
CA LEU A 439 -18.27 -10.87 18.65
C LEU A 439 -17.91 -9.47 19.20
N PHE A 440 -18.89 -8.56 19.28
CA PHE A 440 -18.68 -7.25 19.89
C PHE A 440 -18.35 -7.35 21.39
N ASP A 441 -19.13 -8.13 22.14
CA ASP A 441 -18.94 -8.34 23.58
C ASP A 441 -17.62 -9.07 23.90
N GLU A 442 -17.17 -9.99 23.03
CA GLU A 442 -15.94 -10.77 23.24
C GLU A 442 -14.69 -10.08 22.71
N GLN A 443 -14.76 -9.42 21.56
CA GLN A 443 -13.55 -8.95 20.84
C GLN A 443 -13.39 -7.43 20.86
N VAL A 444 -14.46 -6.65 20.99
CA VAL A 444 -14.39 -5.18 20.91
C VAL A 444 -14.50 -4.54 22.29
N LEU A 445 -15.46 -5.00 23.10
CA LEU A 445 -15.73 -4.42 24.41
C LEU A 445 -14.55 -4.58 25.39
N PRO A 446 -13.88 -5.74 25.49
CA PRO A 446 -12.79 -5.92 26.46
C PRO A 446 -11.54 -5.08 26.14
N PRO A 447 -11.04 -5.03 24.88
CA PRO A 447 -9.94 -4.12 24.52
C PRO A 447 -10.31 -2.66 24.70
N LEU A 448 -11.54 -2.24 24.37
CA LEU A 448 -12.00 -0.88 24.57
C LEU A 448 -12.03 -0.48 26.05
N ARG A 449 -12.57 -1.35 26.92
CA ARG A 449 -12.55 -1.15 28.37
C ARG A 449 -11.13 -1.04 28.91
N THR A 450 -10.25 -1.92 28.44
CA THR A 450 -8.83 -1.95 28.82
C THR A 450 -8.13 -0.67 28.40
N TYR A 451 -8.28 -0.26 27.14
CA TYR A 451 -7.72 0.98 26.61
C TYR A 451 -8.19 2.22 27.37
N ARG A 452 -9.49 2.34 27.64
CA ARG A 452 -10.06 3.46 28.41
C ARG A 452 -9.54 3.47 29.85
N ALA A 453 -9.41 2.30 30.49
CA ALA A 453 -8.81 2.19 31.80
C ALA A 453 -7.32 2.61 31.79
N HIS A 454 -6.56 2.23 30.76
CA HIS A 454 -5.16 2.66 30.58
C HIS A 454 -5.05 4.17 30.38
N GLN A 455 -5.87 4.78 29.52
CA GLN A 455 -5.90 6.24 29.35
C GLN A 455 -6.22 6.97 30.66
N ALA A 456 -7.23 6.50 31.41
CA ALA A 456 -7.58 7.08 32.70
C ALA A 456 -6.41 6.99 33.69
N ARG A 457 -5.75 5.82 33.77
CA ARG A 457 -4.55 5.64 34.62
C ARG A 457 -3.39 6.55 34.20
N ALA A 458 -3.10 6.65 32.91
CA ALA A 458 -2.02 7.49 32.39
C ALA A 458 -2.25 8.98 32.71
N ARG A 459 -3.48 9.47 32.58
CA ARG A 459 -3.85 10.86 32.96
C ARG A 459 -3.71 11.11 34.45
N VAL A 460 -4.15 10.16 35.28
CA VAL A 460 -3.96 10.24 36.74
C VAL A 460 -2.46 10.26 37.09
N LEU A 461 -1.65 9.44 36.42
CA LEU A 461 -0.21 9.40 36.66
C LEU A 461 0.47 10.70 36.23
N ALA A 462 0.18 11.22 35.04
CA ALA A 462 0.71 12.48 34.55
C ALA A 462 0.42 13.64 35.52
N ARG A 463 -0.82 13.73 36.02
CA ARG A 463 -1.21 14.77 37.01
C ARG A 463 -0.60 14.58 38.39
N LYS A 464 -0.30 13.34 38.81
CA LYS A 464 0.48 13.10 40.04
C LYS A 464 1.90 13.66 39.88
N THR A 465 2.50 13.51 38.70
CA THR A 465 3.82 14.03 38.39
C THR A 465 3.83 15.57 38.30
N GLU A 466 2.69 16.19 37.95
CA GLU A 466 2.51 17.66 37.88
C GLU A 466 2.24 18.33 39.24
N GLY A 467 2.38 17.63 40.37
CA GLY A 467 2.41 18.25 41.70
C GLY A 467 1.09 18.26 42.48
N ALA A 468 0.11 17.40 42.16
CA ALA A 468 -1.01 17.10 43.06
C ALA A 468 -0.54 16.24 44.26
N GLU A 469 0.29 16.81 45.13
CA GLU A 469 0.94 16.08 46.23
C GLU A 469 0.09 15.92 47.49
N ASP A 470 -0.97 16.73 47.67
CA ASP A 470 -1.83 16.59 48.84
C ASP A 470 -2.90 15.49 48.67
N ALA A 471 -3.39 14.98 49.81
CA ALA A 471 -4.36 13.89 49.82
C ALA A 471 -5.71 14.30 49.20
N ALA A 472 -6.04 15.60 49.21
CA ALA A 472 -7.27 16.15 48.66
C ALA A 472 -7.26 16.13 47.12
N GLY A 473 -6.16 16.56 46.50
CA GLY A 473 -5.93 16.48 45.06
C GLY A 473 -5.93 15.03 44.56
N ARG A 474 -5.32 14.10 45.30
CA ARG A 474 -5.39 12.67 44.99
C ARG A 474 -6.81 12.11 45.04
N ALA A 475 -7.62 12.51 46.04
CA ALA A 475 -9.00 12.06 46.18
C ALA A 475 -9.91 12.64 45.08
N GLN A 476 -9.74 13.91 44.73
CA GLN A 476 -10.48 14.57 43.65
C GLN A 476 -10.16 13.96 42.29
N LEU A 477 -8.88 13.66 42.01
CA LEU A 477 -8.48 12.97 40.78
C LEU A 477 -9.04 11.55 40.71
N ALA A 478 -9.06 10.81 41.83
CA ALA A 478 -9.65 9.49 41.88
C ALA A 478 -11.18 9.54 41.64
N ALA A 479 -11.87 10.57 42.17
CA ALA A 479 -13.29 10.77 41.93
C ALA A 479 -13.59 11.11 40.47
N GLN A 480 -12.85 12.03 39.85
CA GLN A 480 -12.99 12.37 38.44
C GLN A 480 -12.70 11.18 37.51
N ALA A 481 -11.66 10.40 37.79
CA ALA A 481 -11.35 9.20 37.02
C ALA A 481 -12.47 8.14 37.11
N ARG A 482 -13.09 7.97 38.29
CA ARG A 482 -14.27 7.11 38.46
C ARG A 482 -15.48 7.65 37.70
N GLU A 483 -15.68 8.96 37.71
CA GLU A 483 -16.78 9.63 37.00
C GLU A 483 -16.64 9.51 35.48
N GLU A 484 -15.44 9.71 34.93
CA GLU A 484 -15.17 9.52 33.49
C GLU A 484 -15.34 8.06 33.07
N THR A 485 -14.83 7.12 33.86
CA THR A 485 -15.05 5.67 33.65
C THR A 485 -16.55 5.36 33.72
N GLY A 486 -17.28 5.97 34.64
CA GLY A 486 -18.73 5.86 34.78
C GLY A 486 -19.48 6.44 33.59
N ARG A 487 -19.08 7.60 33.04
CA ARG A 487 -19.68 8.20 31.84
C ARG A 487 -19.47 7.34 30.60
N ALA A 488 -18.28 6.79 30.41
CA ALA A 488 -18.00 5.87 29.31
C ALA A 488 -18.83 4.56 29.44
N ALA A 489 -18.91 4.01 30.66
CA ALA A 489 -19.75 2.85 30.94
C ALA A 489 -21.25 3.15 30.74
N ALA A 490 -21.71 4.34 31.13
CA ALA A 490 -23.10 4.77 30.95
C ALA A 490 -23.45 5.01 29.47
N GLN A 491 -22.57 5.62 28.68
CA GLN A 491 -22.77 5.76 27.23
C GLN A 491 -22.90 4.40 26.54
N MET A 492 -22.07 3.41 26.93
CA MET A 492 -22.19 2.03 26.43
C MET A 492 -23.44 1.33 26.96
N ALA A 493 -23.83 1.57 28.21
CA ALA A 493 -25.04 1.00 28.80
C ALA A 493 -26.34 1.59 28.24
N VAL A 494 -26.32 2.75 27.58
CA VAL A 494 -27.46 3.34 26.86
C VAL A 494 -27.55 2.79 25.43
N LEU A 495 -26.42 2.55 24.78
CA LEU A 495 -26.37 2.03 23.41
C LEU A 495 -26.94 0.59 23.34
N MET A 496 -26.57 -0.28 24.29
CA MET A 496 -26.89 -1.71 24.23
C MET A 496 -28.38 -2.05 24.40
N PRO A 497 -29.16 -1.40 25.28
CA PRO A 497 -30.60 -1.59 25.36
C PRO A 497 -31.36 -1.11 24.13
N LEU A 498 -30.93 -0.02 23.48
CA LEU A 498 -31.54 0.48 22.24
C LEU A 498 -31.34 -0.50 21.08
N VAL A 499 -30.16 -1.11 21.00
CA VAL A 499 -29.84 -2.17 20.02
C VAL A 499 -30.69 -3.42 20.26
N ARG A 500 -30.82 -3.86 21.51
CA ARG A 500 -31.64 -5.04 21.88
C ARG A 500 -33.15 -4.79 21.71
N ALA A 501 -33.64 -3.58 22.01
CA ALA A 501 -35.05 -3.21 21.89
C ALA A 501 -35.51 -3.07 20.43
N ALA A 502 -34.59 -2.82 19.49
CA ALA A 502 -34.87 -2.78 18.05
C ALA A 502 -34.99 -4.18 17.41
N GLY A 503 -34.87 -5.27 18.19
CA GLY A 503 -34.97 -6.64 17.69
C GLY A 503 -33.77 -7.08 16.84
N LEU A 504 -32.65 -6.35 16.92
CA LEU A 504 -31.45 -6.66 16.17
C LEU A 504 -30.69 -7.81 16.86
N THR A 505 -30.41 -8.88 16.12
CA THR A 505 -29.52 -9.98 16.56
C THR A 505 -28.03 -9.63 16.40
N GLU A 506 -27.76 -8.45 15.85
CA GLU A 506 -26.46 -7.87 15.52
C GLU A 506 -26.39 -6.48 16.17
N VAL A 507 -25.22 -6.06 16.67
CA VAL A 507 -25.06 -4.64 17.06
C VAL A 507 -24.78 -3.89 15.77
N PRO A 508 -25.49 -2.79 15.50
CA PRO A 508 -24.95 -1.73 14.70
C PRO A 508 -23.52 -1.48 15.15
N GLY A 509 -22.53 -1.75 14.31
CA GLY A 509 -21.17 -1.31 14.63
C GLY A 509 -21.20 0.19 14.96
N PRO A 510 -20.17 0.76 15.61
CA PRO A 510 -19.97 2.21 15.66
C PRO A 510 -20.04 2.91 14.27
N GLU A 511 -20.13 2.12 13.20
CA GLU A 511 -20.12 2.40 11.78
C GLU A 511 -21.50 2.31 11.11
N GLU A 512 -22.54 1.97 11.89
CA GLU A 512 -23.95 2.06 11.49
C GLU A 512 -24.61 3.39 11.93
N ILE A 513 -23.83 4.37 12.43
CA ILE A 513 -24.11 5.75 11.99
C ILE A 513 -23.75 5.71 10.52
N PRO A 514 -24.74 5.77 9.61
CA PRO A 514 -24.57 5.35 8.23
C PRO A 514 -23.35 6.04 7.64
N TYR A 515 -22.26 5.30 7.56
CA TYR A 515 -20.97 5.78 7.09
C TYR A 515 -21.19 6.31 5.67
N GLU A 516 -22.08 5.68 4.90
CA GLU A 516 -22.60 6.09 3.60
C GLU A 516 -23.47 7.37 3.62
N LEU A 517 -24.16 7.72 4.72
CA LEU A 517 -24.90 8.99 4.85
C LEU A 517 -23.99 10.12 5.33
N MET A 518 -23.02 9.86 6.23
CA MET A 518 -21.95 10.81 6.56
C MET A 518 -21.05 11.04 5.34
N TYR A 519 -20.72 9.97 4.62
CA TYR A 519 -19.92 9.99 3.40
C TYR A 519 -20.67 10.63 2.24
N GLY A 520 -21.94 10.31 2.00
CA GLY A 520 -22.73 10.96 0.96
C GLY A 520 -22.91 12.46 1.20
N ALA A 521 -23.07 12.87 2.47
CA ALA A 521 -23.09 14.29 2.84
C ALA A 521 -21.71 14.97 2.66
N VAL A 522 -20.62 14.26 2.99
CA VAL A 522 -19.23 14.73 2.81
C VAL A 522 -18.82 14.76 1.33
N GLU A 523 -19.08 13.72 0.54
CA GLU A 523 -18.81 13.64 -0.91
C GLU A 523 -19.55 14.77 -1.64
N SER A 524 -20.85 14.94 -1.36
CA SER A 524 -21.64 16.05 -1.91
C SER A 524 -21.13 17.43 -1.48
N GLN A 525 -20.49 17.57 -0.31
CA GLN A 525 -19.91 18.84 0.15
C GLN A 525 -18.50 19.08 -0.40
N VAL A 526 -17.66 18.05 -0.47
CA VAL A 526 -16.32 18.09 -1.05
C VAL A 526 -16.41 18.39 -2.54
N GLU A 527 -17.32 17.74 -3.28
CA GLU A 527 -17.58 18.07 -4.69
C GLU A 527 -18.00 19.53 -4.85
N ARG A 528 -18.86 20.05 -3.97
CA ARG A 528 -19.29 21.46 -3.97
C ARG A 528 -18.15 22.44 -3.64
N VAL A 529 -17.21 22.09 -2.75
CA VAL A 529 -16.04 22.92 -2.43
C VAL A 529 -15.05 22.91 -3.59
N VAL A 530 -14.74 21.74 -4.15
CA VAL A 530 -13.85 21.60 -5.31
C VAL A 530 -14.40 22.33 -6.54
N GLN A 531 -15.71 22.34 -6.74
CA GLN A 531 -16.34 23.12 -7.81
C GLN A 531 -16.33 24.64 -7.56
N LYS A 532 -16.29 25.11 -6.31
CA LYS A 532 -16.22 26.54 -5.97
C LYS A 532 -14.82 27.12 -6.07
N GLU A 533 -13.78 26.29 -5.96
CA GLU A 533 -12.37 26.70 -6.04
C GLU A 533 -11.80 26.64 -7.47
N LYS A 534 -12.54 26.06 -8.43
CA LYS A 534 -12.27 26.11 -9.87
C LYS A 534 -13.04 27.26 -10.51
#